data_AF-A0A5J5R5N7-F1
#
_entry.id   AF-A0A5J5R5N7-F1
#
_cell.length_a   1.000
_cell.length_b   1.000
_cell.length_c   1.000
_cell.angle_alpha   90.00
_cell.angle_beta   90.00
_cell.angle_gamma   90.00
#
_symmetry.space_group_name_H-M   'P 1'
#
loop_
_entity.id
_entity.type
_entity.pdbx_description
1 polymer ?
#
loop_
_entity_poly.entity_id
_entity_poly.type
_entity_poly.pdbx_seq_one_letter_code
_entity_poly.pdbx_strand_id
1 'polypeptide(L)'
;MISRKNMGSASPLLLITLVLGVCFATYNLVTMVMHNRSISKLTIYNSDGGIFVDPIIEMPESVRKLKRAKMPFHVALTATDAPYSKWQCRIMYYWYKKQKDLPGSEMGGFTRILHSGNPDNLMNEIPTVIVDPLPAGLDRGYIVLNRPWAFVQWLEKATIEEEYVLMAEPDHIFVTPLPNLAHGGYPAAFPFFYIKPDQNEKLLRKFFPEEMGPVTNIDPIGNSPVIIKKELLEKIAPTWMNVSLKMKDDPETDKTFGWVLEMYAYAVASALHGVQHVLQKDFMLQPPWDLEIGKKYIIHYTYGCDYNMKGELTYGKIGEWRFDKRSFLRGSPPRNLPLPPPGVPESVVTLVKMVNEATANIPNWDAE
;
A
#
# COMPACT_ATOMS: atom_id res chain seq x y z
N MET A 1 60.10 6.71 3.99
CA MET A 1 58.93 5.84 3.69
C MET A 1 57.95 5.95 4.85
N ILE A 2 56.84 6.66 4.66
CA ILE A 2 55.76 6.77 5.65
C ILE A 2 54.57 6.01 5.06
N SER A 3 54.19 4.90 5.71
CA SER A 3 53.07 4.05 5.34
C SER A 3 51.76 4.75 5.68
N ARG A 4 50.90 4.97 4.67
CA ARG A 4 49.51 5.43 4.86
C ARG A 4 48.66 4.24 5.34
N LYS A 5 48.06 4.37 6.53
CA LYS A 5 46.97 3.50 6.99
C LYS A 5 45.71 3.80 6.16
N ASN A 6 45.19 2.78 5.47
CA ASN A 6 43.88 2.82 4.82
C ASN A 6 42.78 2.92 5.90
N MET A 7 41.98 3.98 5.85
CA MET A 7 40.68 4.02 6.52
C MET A 7 39.69 3.19 5.70
N GLY A 8 39.16 2.12 6.28
CA GLY A 8 38.16 1.27 5.62
C GLY A 8 36.85 2.03 5.42
N SER A 9 36.43 2.18 4.17
CA SER A 9 35.09 2.65 3.81
C SER A 9 34.06 1.58 4.18
N ALA A 10 33.03 1.94 4.95
CA ALA A 10 31.91 1.05 5.20
C ALA A 10 31.17 0.72 3.89
N SER A 11 30.82 -0.55 3.69
CA SER A 11 30.09 -1.00 2.49
C SER A 11 28.74 -0.26 2.37
N PRO A 12 28.36 0.25 1.18
CA PRO A 12 27.05 0.87 0.94
C PRO A 12 25.88 -0.02 1.36
N LEU A 13 26.04 -1.35 1.25
CA LEU A 13 25.04 -2.32 1.68
C LEU A 13 24.80 -2.29 3.19
N LEU A 14 25.86 -2.10 3.97
CA LEU A 14 25.82 -2.01 5.43
C LEU A 14 25.11 -0.73 5.88
N LEU A 15 25.35 0.38 5.18
CA LEU A 15 24.66 1.65 5.40
C LEU A 15 23.17 1.58 5.06
N ILE A 16 22.80 0.94 3.94
CA ILE A 16 21.39 0.72 3.57
C ILE A 16 20.69 -0.16 4.59
N THR A 17 21.31 -1.26 5.05
CA THR A 17 20.72 -2.10 6.10
C THR A 17 20.61 -1.38 7.44
N LEU A 18 21.56 -0.50 7.76
CA LEU A 18 21.53 0.29 8.99
C LEU A 18 20.41 1.33 8.95
N VAL A 19 20.24 2.02 7.82
CA VAL A 19 19.17 3.01 7.62
C VAL A 19 17.80 2.33 7.67
N LEU A 20 17.61 1.22 6.95
CA LEU A 20 16.37 0.44 7.00
C LEU A 20 16.10 -0.11 8.41
N GLY A 21 17.12 -0.57 9.12
CA GLY A 21 17.01 -1.07 10.50
C GLY A 21 16.66 0.03 11.50
N VAL A 22 17.26 1.21 11.39
CA VAL A 22 16.97 2.36 12.27
C VAL A 22 15.58 2.92 11.98
N CYS A 23 15.17 3.03 10.72
CA CYS A 23 13.80 3.40 10.34
C CYS A 23 12.78 2.38 10.85
N PHE A 24 13.11 1.08 10.84
CA PHE A 24 12.24 0.04 11.40
C PHE A 24 12.11 0.13 12.92
N ALA A 25 13.20 0.38 13.64
CA ALA A 25 13.18 0.52 15.09
C ALA A 25 12.40 1.76 15.56
N THR A 26 12.61 2.90 14.90
CA THR A 26 11.89 4.15 15.23
C THR A 26 10.43 4.06 14.85
N TYR A 27 10.11 3.43 13.70
CA TYR A 27 8.74 3.20 13.28
C TYR A 27 7.97 2.34 14.29
N ASN A 28 8.48 1.14 14.63
CA ASN A 28 7.83 0.25 15.59
C ASN A 28 7.66 0.87 16.98
N LEU A 29 8.62 1.69 17.42
CA LEU A 29 8.53 2.42 18.68
C LEU A 29 7.39 3.47 18.65
N VAL A 30 7.26 4.20 17.54
CA VAL A 30 6.18 5.18 17.35
C VAL A 30 4.82 4.49 17.25
N THR A 31 4.68 3.38 16.51
CA THR A 31 3.43 2.61 16.45
C THR A 31 3.04 2.06 17.81
N MET A 32 4.00 1.56 18.60
CA MET A 32 3.76 1.08 19.98
C MET A 32 3.22 2.19 20.89
N VAL A 33 3.85 3.37 20.88
CA VAL A 33 3.42 4.51 21.71
C VAL A 33 2.04 5.02 21.29
N MET A 34 1.75 5.04 19.99
CA MET A 34 0.45 5.45 19.47
C MET A 34 -0.67 4.44 19.76
N HIS A 35 -0.38 3.13 19.68
CA HIS A 35 -1.35 2.08 19.99
C HIS A 35 -1.68 2.03 21.49
N ASN A 36 -0.68 2.16 22.37
CA ASN A 36 -0.92 2.26 23.81
C ASN A 36 -1.74 3.51 24.20
N ARG A 37 -1.54 4.63 23.51
CA ARG A 37 -2.37 5.84 23.69
C ARG A 37 -3.79 5.69 23.17
N SER A 38 -3.99 4.90 22.11
CA SER A 38 -5.33 4.57 21.57
C SER A 38 -6.09 3.65 22.53
N ILE A 39 -5.45 2.63 23.08
CA ILE A 39 -6.03 1.72 24.08
C ILE A 39 -6.37 2.49 25.37
N SER A 40 -5.48 3.37 25.85
CA SER A 40 -5.71 4.18 27.05
C SER A 40 -6.84 5.21 26.89
N LYS A 41 -7.23 5.57 25.65
CA LYS A 41 -8.39 6.45 25.39
C LYS A 41 -9.70 5.69 25.23
N LEU A 42 -9.67 4.38 25.09
CA LEU A 42 -10.87 3.54 24.99
C LEU A 42 -11.42 3.13 26.38
N THR A 43 -10.66 3.38 27.45
CA THR A 43 -11.01 3.03 28.86
C THR A 43 -11.54 4.21 29.67
N ILE A 44 -12.38 5.07 29.08
CA ILE A 44 -13.26 5.96 29.83
C ILE A 44 -14.70 5.68 29.41
N TYR A 45 -15.48 5.27 30.40
CA TYR A 45 -16.90 4.92 30.37
C TYR A 45 -17.74 5.85 29.49
N ASN A 46 -18.59 5.26 28.64
CA ASN A 46 -19.94 5.75 28.39
C ASN A 46 -20.91 4.63 28.69
N SER A 47 -21.45 4.66 29.91
CA SER A 47 -22.72 4.05 30.28
C SER A 47 -23.82 4.85 29.60
N ASP A 48 -24.34 4.33 28.49
CA ASP A 48 -25.77 4.34 28.14
C ASP A 48 -25.94 3.70 26.75
N GLY A 49 -26.71 2.62 26.70
CA GLY A 49 -26.98 1.87 25.48
C GLY A 49 -27.76 2.71 24.47
N GLY A 50 -27.16 2.95 23.32
CA GLY A 50 -27.80 3.62 22.19
C GLY A 50 -27.02 3.39 20.90
N ILE A 51 -27.70 2.87 19.88
CA ILE A 51 -27.20 2.69 18.51
C ILE A 51 -26.92 4.08 17.91
N PHE A 52 -25.74 4.28 17.32
CA PHE A 52 -25.44 5.49 16.53
C PHE A 52 -24.76 5.12 15.21
N VAL A 53 -25.32 5.62 14.10
CA VAL A 53 -24.90 5.39 12.72
C VAL A 53 -24.51 6.73 12.07
N ASP A 54 -23.48 6.65 11.22
CA ASP A 54 -23.07 7.50 10.07
C ASP A 54 -22.38 8.87 10.24
N PRO A 55 -21.32 9.15 9.43
CA PRO A 55 -20.90 10.50 9.10
C PRO A 55 -21.59 10.98 7.80
N ILE A 56 -22.46 11.97 7.97
CA ILE A 56 -22.83 13.07 7.06
C ILE A 56 -22.24 12.98 5.64
N ILE A 57 -22.86 12.19 4.75
CA ILE A 57 -23.85 12.60 3.71
C ILE A 57 -24.64 11.31 3.39
N GLU A 58 -25.92 11.27 3.75
CA GLU A 58 -26.78 10.12 3.46
C GLU A 58 -27.15 10.09 1.96
N MET A 59 -26.89 8.96 1.30
CA MET A 59 -27.25 8.76 -0.11
C MET A 59 -28.78 8.77 -0.31
N PRO A 60 -29.31 9.49 -1.30
CA PRO A 60 -30.73 9.43 -1.65
C PRO A 60 -31.17 8.01 -2.00
N GLU A 61 -32.32 7.56 -1.48
CA GLU A 61 -32.85 6.20 -1.71
C GLU A 61 -33.03 5.86 -3.19
N SER A 62 -33.22 6.87 -4.06
CA SER A 62 -33.33 6.70 -5.51
C SER A 62 -32.06 6.16 -6.16
N VAL A 63 -30.88 6.38 -5.56
CA VAL A 63 -29.58 5.88 -6.05
C VAL A 63 -29.34 4.44 -5.61
N ARG A 64 -29.90 4.01 -4.46
CA ARG A 64 -29.79 2.62 -3.96
C ARG A 64 -30.52 1.59 -4.83
N LYS A 65 -31.53 2.01 -5.61
CA LYS A 65 -32.45 1.11 -6.33
C LYS A 65 -32.18 0.92 -7.82
N LEU A 66 -31.22 1.63 -8.43
CA LEU A 66 -30.81 1.28 -9.78
C LEU A 66 -29.98 -0.01 -9.72
N LYS A 67 -30.39 -1.04 -10.49
CA LYS A 67 -29.50 -2.14 -10.87
C LYS A 67 -28.26 -1.49 -11.49
N ARG A 68 -27.20 -1.35 -10.69
CA ARG A 68 -25.95 -0.75 -11.11
C ARG A 68 -25.42 -1.60 -12.27
N ALA A 69 -25.31 -1.01 -13.46
CA ALA A 69 -24.55 -1.65 -14.52
C ALA A 69 -23.16 -1.90 -13.94
N LYS A 70 -22.66 -3.14 -14.07
CA LYS A 70 -21.34 -3.46 -13.53
C LYS A 70 -20.31 -2.51 -14.14
N MET A 71 -19.55 -1.83 -13.28
CA MET A 71 -18.50 -0.90 -13.71
C MET A 71 -17.16 -1.50 -13.33
N PRO A 72 -16.59 -2.38 -14.16
CA PRO A 72 -15.34 -3.04 -13.83
C PRO A 72 -14.19 -2.04 -13.70
N PHE A 73 -13.17 -2.42 -12.93
CA PHE A 73 -11.93 -1.65 -12.80
C PHE A 73 -10.70 -2.48 -13.14
N HIS A 74 -9.74 -1.87 -13.83
CA HIS A 74 -8.45 -2.48 -14.13
C HIS A 74 -7.56 -2.49 -12.89
N VAL A 75 -6.94 -3.62 -12.56
CA VAL A 75 -6.00 -3.69 -11.43
C VAL A 75 -4.60 -3.33 -11.92
N ALA A 76 -4.02 -2.27 -11.37
CA ALA A 76 -2.68 -1.78 -11.70
C ALA A 76 -1.75 -1.94 -10.49
N LEU A 77 -0.76 -2.81 -10.63
CA LEU A 77 0.22 -3.14 -9.61
C LEU A 77 1.60 -2.59 -10.01
N THR A 78 2.19 -1.70 -9.21
CA THR A 78 3.59 -1.26 -9.45
C THR A 78 4.60 -2.23 -8.84
N ALA A 79 5.66 -2.54 -9.58
CA ALA A 79 6.63 -3.55 -9.18
C ALA A 79 8.06 -3.27 -9.68
N THR A 80 9.03 -3.81 -8.95
CA THR A 80 10.44 -3.90 -9.38
C THR A 80 10.76 -5.32 -9.85
N ASP A 81 11.91 -5.49 -10.48
CA ASP A 81 12.48 -6.78 -10.87
C ASP A 81 13.20 -7.49 -9.70
N ALA A 82 13.23 -6.89 -8.51
CA ALA A 82 13.87 -7.49 -7.34
C ALA A 82 13.15 -8.77 -6.90
N PRO A 83 13.87 -9.82 -6.43
CA PRO A 83 13.27 -11.05 -5.93
C PRO A 83 12.16 -10.81 -4.90
N TYR A 84 12.38 -9.85 -4.00
CA TYR A 84 11.40 -9.39 -3.03
C TYR A 84 10.07 -8.99 -3.68
N SER A 85 10.08 -8.13 -4.71
CA SER A 85 8.85 -7.68 -5.37
C SER A 85 8.22 -8.79 -6.22
N LYS A 86 9.05 -9.61 -6.88
CA LYS A 86 8.60 -10.72 -7.74
C LYS A 86 7.69 -11.70 -7.02
N TRP A 87 8.12 -12.27 -5.89
CA TRP A 87 7.30 -13.29 -5.21
C TRP A 87 5.98 -12.72 -4.69
N GLN A 88 5.98 -11.45 -4.25
CA GLN A 88 4.79 -10.74 -3.81
C GLN A 88 3.79 -10.58 -4.97
N CYS A 89 4.26 -10.13 -6.15
CA CYS A 89 3.43 -9.99 -7.35
C CYS A 89 2.77 -11.29 -7.77
N ARG A 90 3.49 -12.42 -7.69
CA ARG A 90 2.94 -13.74 -8.05
C ARG A 90 1.81 -14.18 -7.11
N ILE A 91 1.98 -13.98 -5.80
CA ILE A 91 0.93 -14.27 -4.81
C ILE A 91 -0.29 -13.38 -5.03
N MET A 92 -0.07 -12.08 -5.21
CA MET A 92 -1.14 -11.10 -5.47
C MET A 92 -1.91 -11.47 -6.74
N TYR A 93 -1.21 -11.80 -7.84
CA TYR A 93 -1.82 -12.21 -9.10
C TYR A 93 -2.57 -13.54 -9.02
N TYR A 94 -2.06 -14.51 -8.25
CA TYR A 94 -2.77 -15.75 -7.95
C TYR A 94 -4.13 -15.48 -7.31
N TRP A 95 -4.17 -14.63 -6.28
CA TRP A 95 -5.41 -14.29 -5.58
C TRP A 95 -6.34 -13.39 -6.39
N TYR A 96 -5.81 -12.48 -7.22
CA TYR A 96 -6.59 -11.76 -8.21
C TYR A 96 -7.38 -12.73 -9.11
N LYS A 97 -6.69 -13.73 -9.71
CA LYS A 97 -7.36 -14.71 -10.58
C LYS A 97 -8.44 -15.51 -9.87
N LYS A 98 -8.22 -15.86 -8.60
CA LYS A 98 -9.20 -16.61 -7.79
C LYS A 98 -10.45 -15.79 -7.48
N GLN A 99 -10.30 -14.48 -7.28
CA GLN A 99 -11.38 -13.62 -6.81
C GLN A 99 -12.14 -12.90 -7.93
N LYS A 100 -11.49 -12.68 -9.08
CA LYS A 100 -12.03 -11.89 -10.22
C LYS A 100 -13.38 -12.40 -10.72
N ASP A 101 -13.52 -13.71 -10.88
CA ASP A 101 -14.71 -14.29 -11.52
C ASP A 101 -15.78 -14.70 -10.51
N LEU A 102 -15.56 -14.44 -9.22
CA LEU A 102 -16.54 -14.75 -8.17
C LEU A 102 -17.68 -13.73 -8.14
N PRO A 103 -18.90 -14.16 -7.75
CA PRO A 103 -20.04 -13.27 -7.59
C PRO A 103 -19.72 -12.08 -6.67
N GLY A 104 -20.07 -10.88 -7.13
CA GLY A 104 -19.81 -9.63 -6.41
C GLY A 104 -18.48 -8.96 -6.78
N SER A 105 -17.57 -9.62 -7.50
CA SER A 105 -16.39 -8.94 -8.04
C SER A 105 -16.75 -8.07 -9.26
N GLU A 106 -16.09 -6.92 -9.31
CA GLU A 106 -16.01 -6.03 -10.48
C GLU A 106 -14.55 -5.82 -10.91
N MET A 107 -13.66 -6.77 -10.61
CA MET A 107 -12.28 -6.74 -11.11
C MET A 107 -12.27 -7.03 -12.62
N GLY A 108 -11.71 -6.10 -13.39
CA GLY A 108 -11.48 -6.20 -14.83
C GLY A 108 -10.11 -6.77 -15.14
N GLY A 109 -9.39 -6.19 -16.09
CA GLY A 109 -8.01 -6.52 -16.47
C GLY A 109 -7.00 -6.33 -15.35
N PHE A 110 -5.77 -6.78 -15.60
CA PHE A 110 -4.65 -6.67 -14.67
C PHE A 110 -3.41 -6.24 -15.42
N THR A 111 -2.65 -5.29 -14.87
CA THR A 111 -1.31 -4.96 -15.34
C THR A 111 -0.34 -4.87 -14.17
N ARG A 112 0.78 -5.59 -14.29
CA ARG A 112 1.99 -5.31 -13.53
C ARG A 112 2.80 -4.24 -14.26
N ILE A 113 2.95 -3.07 -13.64
CA ILE A 113 3.76 -1.98 -14.15
C ILE A 113 5.18 -2.19 -13.63
N LEU A 114 6.04 -2.78 -14.46
CA LEU A 114 7.42 -3.09 -14.12
C LEU A 114 8.31 -1.88 -14.40
N HIS A 115 8.71 -1.18 -13.35
CA HIS A 115 9.45 0.07 -13.45
C HIS A 115 10.96 -0.09 -13.23
N SER A 116 11.52 -1.22 -13.69
CA SER A 116 12.96 -1.48 -13.72
C SER A 116 13.62 -1.11 -15.06
N GLY A 117 12.81 -0.74 -16.07
CA GLY A 117 13.28 -0.48 -17.43
C GLY A 117 13.68 -1.75 -18.22
N ASN A 118 13.60 -2.94 -17.62
CA ASN A 118 14.05 -4.19 -18.23
C ASN A 118 12.98 -5.27 -18.12
N PRO A 119 12.85 -6.16 -19.13
CA PRO A 119 11.96 -7.32 -19.02
C PRO A 119 12.45 -8.30 -17.95
N ASP A 120 11.52 -9.09 -17.41
CA ASP A 120 11.85 -10.21 -16.52
C ASP A 120 11.04 -11.48 -16.86
N ASN A 121 11.36 -12.57 -16.17
CA ASN A 121 10.73 -13.87 -16.36
C ASN A 121 9.22 -13.91 -16.01
N LEU A 122 8.72 -12.99 -15.19
CA LEU A 122 7.31 -12.97 -14.79
C LEU A 122 6.40 -12.42 -15.88
N MET A 123 6.94 -11.83 -16.95
CA MET A 123 6.12 -11.38 -18.10
C MET A 123 5.40 -12.53 -18.81
N ASN A 124 5.89 -13.76 -18.67
CA ASN A 124 5.22 -14.96 -19.18
C ASN A 124 4.04 -15.41 -18.29
N GLU A 125 3.95 -14.90 -17.07
CA GLU A 125 2.94 -15.29 -16.07
C GLU A 125 1.93 -14.17 -15.80
N ILE A 126 2.39 -12.92 -15.73
CA ILE A 126 1.61 -11.75 -15.32
C ILE A 126 1.62 -10.74 -16.47
N PRO A 127 0.45 -10.27 -16.96
CA PRO A 127 0.41 -9.21 -17.96
C PRO A 127 1.20 -8.00 -17.46
N THR A 128 2.22 -7.59 -18.21
CA THR A 128 3.23 -6.64 -17.75
C THR A 128 3.44 -5.54 -18.79
N VAL A 129 3.52 -4.29 -18.32
CA VAL A 129 4.04 -3.16 -19.11
C VAL A 129 5.37 -2.74 -18.50
N ILE A 130 6.41 -2.66 -19.33
CA ILE A 130 7.73 -2.18 -18.92
C ILE A 130 7.75 -0.66 -19.05
N VAL A 131 8.18 -0.01 -17.98
CA VAL A 131 8.38 1.43 -17.94
C VAL A 131 9.75 1.74 -17.35
N ASP A 132 10.30 2.90 -17.71
CA ASP A 132 11.63 3.29 -17.27
C ASP A 132 11.59 3.75 -15.81
N PRO A 133 12.61 3.46 -15.00
CA PRO A 133 12.77 4.11 -13.70
C PRO A 133 13.01 5.61 -13.90
N LEU A 134 12.94 6.36 -12.80
CA LEU A 134 13.46 7.73 -12.77
C LEU A 134 14.94 7.74 -13.16
N PRO A 135 15.42 8.84 -13.78
CA PRO A 135 16.84 9.04 -14.03
C PRO A 135 17.69 8.81 -12.78
N ALA A 136 18.87 8.22 -12.97
CA ALA A 136 19.75 7.83 -11.88
C ALA A 136 20.02 9.00 -10.91
N GLY A 137 19.82 8.74 -9.61
CA GLY A 137 20.04 9.71 -8.54
C GLY A 137 18.85 10.61 -8.21
N LEU A 138 17.82 10.68 -9.08
CA LEU A 138 16.65 11.52 -8.85
C LEU A 138 15.74 10.96 -7.73
N ASP A 139 15.72 9.64 -7.57
CA ASP A 139 15.02 8.98 -6.47
C ASP A 139 15.72 9.14 -5.11
N ARG A 140 16.99 9.57 -5.10
CA ARG A 140 17.84 9.73 -3.90
C ARG A 140 17.82 8.50 -2.98
N GLY A 141 17.75 7.30 -3.57
CA GLY A 141 17.65 6.03 -2.84
C GLY A 141 16.26 5.70 -2.27
N TYR A 142 15.26 6.54 -2.50
CA TYR A 142 13.86 6.29 -2.16
C TYR A 142 13.13 5.73 -3.39
N ILE A 143 13.28 4.41 -3.60
CA ILE A 143 12.79 3.66 -4.78
C ILE A 143 11.29 3.89 -5.04
N VAL A 144 10.51 4.18 -3.99
CA VAL A 144 9.06 4.42 -4.09
C VAL A 144 8.72 5.60 -5.01
N LEU A 145 9.64 6.56 -5.23
CA LEU A 145 9.44 7.67 -6.18
C LEU A 145 9.28 7.23 -7.64
N ASN A 146 9.72 6.02 -7.98
CA ASN A 146 9.49 5.46 -9.30
C ASN A 146 8.00 5.19 -9.58
N ARG A 147 7.17 5.04 -8.55
CA ARG A 147 5.75 4.69 -8.69
C ARG A 147 4.92 5.77 -9.40
N PRO A 148 4.92 7.05 -8.98
CA PRO A 148 4.24 8.10 -9.72
C PRO A 148 4.66 8.13 -11.21
N TRP A 149 5.97 8.00 -11.45
CA TRP A 149 6.52 8.00 -12.81
C TRP A 149 6.10 6.77 -13.63
N ALA A 150 5.99 5.61 -12.98
CA ALA A 150 5.50 4.39 -13.58
C ALA A 150 4.04 4.55 -14.04
N PHE A 151 3.19 5.21 -13.24
CA PHE A 151 1.81 5.49 -13.62
C PHE A 151 1.69 6.47 -14.78
N VAL A 152 2.50 7.53 -14.82
CA VAL A 152 2.53 8.47 -15.96
C VAL A 152 2.82 7.71 -17.26
N GLN A 153 3.90 6.94 -17.31
CA GLN A 153 4.27 6.17 -18.49
C GLN A 153 3.26 5.07 -18.83
N TRP A 154 2.70 4.38 -17.82
CA TRP A 154 1.74 3.31 -18.05
C TRP A 154 0.44 3.85 -18.68
N LEU A 155 -0.07 4.99 -18.20
CA LEU A 155 -1.27 5.61 -18.76
C LEU A 155 -1.07 6.08 -20.21
N GLU A 156 0.15 6.47 -20.57
CA GLU A 156 0.50 6.83 -21.95
C GLU A 156 0.67 5.61 -22.88
N LYS A 157 1.21 4.50 -22.36
CA LYS A 157 1.60 3.32 -23.14
C LYS A 157 0.51 2.25 -23.24
N ALA A 158 -0.30 2.09 -22.20
CA ALA A 158 -1.21 0.95 -22.07
C ALA A 158 -2.59 1.22 -22.67
N THR A 159 -3.17 0.19 -23.29
CA THR A 159 -4.59 0.18 -23.64
C THR A 159 -5.37 -0.41 -22.46
N ILE A 160 -6.17 0.41 -21.80
CA ILE A 160 -6.99 0.04 -20.64
C ILE A 160 -8.46 0.12 -21.05
N GLU A 161 -9.12 -1.04 -21.09
CA GLU A 161 -10.54 -1.17 -21.49
C GLU A 161 -11.48 -0.60 -20.42
N GLU A 162 -11.15 -0.78 -19.15
CA GLU A 162 -11.97 -0.30 -18.04
C GLU A 162 -11.87 1.22 -17.83
N GLU A 163 -13.00 1.83 -17.42
CA GLU A 163 -13.05 3.25 -17.07
C GLU A 163 -12.43 3.55 -15.70
N TYR A 164 -12.30 2.54 -14.85
CA TYR A 164 -11.76 2.66 -13.50
C TYR A 164 -10.46 1.86 -13.36
N VAL A 165 -9.60 2.31 -12.46
CA VAL A 165 -8.34 1.66 -12.12
C VAL A 165 -8.29 1.48 -10.61
N LEU A 166 -7.95 0.27 -10.15
CA LEU A 166 -7.45 0.01 -8.80
C LEU A 166 -5.93 0.16 -8.81
N MET A 167 -5.41 1.17 -8.12
CA MET A 167 -3.99 1.24 -7.78
C MET A 167 -3.71 0.31 -6.61
N ALA A 168 -2.84 -0.68 -6.81
CA ALA A 168 -2.51 -1.74 -5.85
C ALA A 168 -0.99 -1.88 -5.62
N GLU A 169 -0.63 -2.60 -4.54
CA GLU A 169 0.75 -2.88 -4.15
C GLU A 169 1.06 -4.39 -4.10
N PRO A 170 2.34 -4.80 -4.23
CA PRO A 170 2.70 -6.22 -4.31
C PRO A 170 2.28 -7.02 -3.08
N ASP A 171 2.24 -6.37 -1.92
CA ASP A 171 1.83 -6.95 -0.63
C ASP A 171 0.34 -6.87 -0.35
N HIS A 172 -0.48 -6.77 -1.40
CA HIS A 172 -1.91 -6.97 -1.34
C HIS A 172 -2.27 -8.44 -1.62
N ILE A 173 -3.22 -8.98 -0.86
CA ILE A 173 -3.90 -10.25 -1.13
C ILE A 173 -5.40 -10.01 -1.12
N PHE A 174 -6.08 -10.34 -2.22
CA PHE A 174 -7.55 -10.27 -2.30
C PHE A 174 -8.17 -11.44 -1.52
N VAL A 175 -8.85 -11.13 -0.42
CA VAL A 175 -9.50 -12.13 0.45
C VAL A 175 -10.95 -12.39 0.09
N THR A 176 -11.64 -11.39 -0.45
CA THR A 176 -13.04 -11.48 -0.88
C THR A 176 -13.20 -10.83 -2.26
N PRO A 177 -14.27 -11.17 -3.01
CA PRO A 177 -14.59 -10.54 -4.28
C PRO A 177 -14.75 -9.02 -4.10
N LEU A 178 -13.93 -8.22 -4.78
CA LEU A 178 -13.92 -6.77 -4.64
C LEU A 178 -14.87 -6.11 -5.66
N PRO A 179 -15.95 -5.45 -5.24
CA PRO A 179 -16.77 -4.59 -6.11
C PRO A 179 -16.09 -3.25 -6.35
N ASN A 180 -16.60 -2.46 -7.31
CA ASN A 180 -16.16 -1.10 -7.53
C ASN A 180 -16.70 -0.19 -6.42
N LEU A 181 -15.82 0.12 -5.46
CA LEU A 181 -16.13 0.97 -4.31
C LEU A 181 -16.23 2.46 -4.67
N ALA A 182 -15.72 2.89 -5.83
CA ALA A 182 -15.89 4.26 -6.30
C ALA A 182 -17.36 4.48 -6.67
N HIS A 183 -17.93 5.62 -6.28
CA HIS A 183 -19.37 5.88 -6.46
C HIS A 183 -19.65 7.37 -6.70
N GLY A 184 -20.68 7.68 -7.49
CA GLY A 184 -21.08 9.07 -7.77
C GLY A 184 -20.02 9.91 -8.51
N GLY A 185 -19.06 9.27 -9.17
CA GLY A 185 -17.91 9.95 -9.78
C GLY A 185 -16.72 10.17 -8.84
N TYR A 186 -16.89 9.91 -7.54
CA TYR A 186 -15.83 10.02 -6.53
C TYR A 186 -15.00 8.73 -6.48
N PRO A 187 -13.66 8.83 -6.48
CA PRO A 187 -12.78 7.71 -6.17
C PRO A 187 -13.02 7.15 -4.77
N ALA A 188 -12.64 5.90 -4.53
CA ALA A 188 -12.65 5.29 -3.21
C ALA A 188 -11.23 5.00 -2.74
N ALA A 189 -10.90 5.34 -1.49
CA ALA A 189 -9.56 5.19 -0.94
C ALA A 189 -9.58 4.71 0.51
N PHE A 190 -8.53 4.02 0.92
CA PHE A 190 -8.34 3.67 2.33
C PHE A 190 -7.83 4.87 3.14
N PRO A 191 -8.46 5.21 4.29
CA PRO A 191 -7.99 6.28 5.16
C PRO A 191 -6.77 5.85 5.98
N PHE A 192 -5.64 6.52 5.79
CA PHE A 192 -4.41 6.25 6.53
C PHE A 192 -4.30 7.16 7.75
N PHE A 193 -4.35 6.57 8.94
CA PHE A 193 -4.33 7.30 10.21
C PHE A 193 -3.07 8.17 10.43
N TYR A 194 -1.99 7.92 9.69
CA TYR A 194 -0.72 8.65 9.75
C TYR A 194 -0.58 9.74 8.68
N ILE A 195 -1.52 9.83 7.73
CA ILE A 195 -1.63 10.96 6.80
C ILE A 195 -2.54 11.99 7.47
N LYS A 196 -1.97 13.09 7.94
CA LYS A 196 -2.64 14.08 8.78
C LYS A 196 -2.38 15.49 8.24
N PRO A 197 -3.14 15.93 7.22
CA PRO A 197 -2.91 17.23 6.60
C PRO A 197 -3.10 18.41 7.55
N ASP A 198 -4.08 18.31 8.45
CA ASP A 198 -4.35 19.27 9.53
C ASP A 198 -3.15 19.47 10.47
N GLN A 199 -2.38 18.42 10.76
CA GLN A 199 -1.20 18.49 11.63
C GLN A 199 0.06 18.95 10.91
N ASN A 200 0.04 19.04 9.58
CA ASN A 200 1.19 19.35 8.74
C ASN A 200 0.96 20.56 7.83
N GLU A 201 -0.01 21.43 8.16
CA GLU A 201 -0.43 22.55 7.32
C GLU A 201 0.75 23.39 6.82
N LYS A 202 1.63 23.83 7.72
CA LYS A 202 2.79 24.66 7.38
C LYS A 202 3.67 24.05 6.27
N LEU A 203 3.87 22.72 6.31
CA LEU A 203 4.65 22.03 5.29
C LEU A 203 3.87 21.89 3.99
N LEU A 204 2.59 21.52 4.11
CA LEU A 204 1.72 21.29 2.96
C LEU A 204 1.44 22.57 2.17
N ARG A 205 1.45 23.76 2.80
CA ARG A 205 1.31 25.05 2.08
C ARG A 205 2.41 25.32 1.06
N LYS A 206 3.57 24.65 1.14
CA LYS A 206 4.60 24.70 0.09
C LYS A 206 4.14 24.06 -1.24
N PHE A 207 3.15 23.17 -1.17
CA PHE A 207 2.68 22.34 -2.29
C PHE A 207 1.16 22.48 -2.57
N PHE A 208 0.40 23.01 -1.61
CA PHE A 208 -1.03 23.29 -1.69
C PHE A 208 -1.31 24.73 -1.23
N PRO A 209 -1.21 25.71 -2.14
CA PRO A 209 -1.34 27.13 -1.81
C PRO A 209 -2.68 27.50 -1.17
N GLU A 210 -2.75 28.62 -0.44
CA GLU A 210 -3.96 29.06 0.26
C GLU A 210 -5.15 29.33 -0.68
N GLU A 211 -4.86 29.80 -1.90
CA GLU A 211 -5.86 30.02 -2.94
C GLU A 211 -6.56 28.73 -3.41
N MET A 212 -5.97 27.55 -3.16
CA MET A 212 -6.59 26.25 -3.46
C MET A 212 -7.57 25.79 -2.38
N GLY A 213 -7.68 26.54 -1.27
CA GLY A 213 -8.62 26.29 -0.19
C GLY A 213 -7.95 25.80 1.11
N PRO A 214 -8.74 25.34 2.10
CA PRO A 214 -8.21 24.85 3.37
C PRO A 214 -7.44 23.54 3.18
N VAL A 215 -6.41 23.30 4.00
CA VAL A 215 -5.63 22.03 3.96
C VAL A 215 -6.48 20.79 4.26
N THR A 216 -7.66 20.96 4.86
CA THR A 216 -8.63 19.88 5.08
C THR A 216 -9.23 19.34 3.78
N ASN A 217 -9.03 20.00 2.64
CA ASN A 217 -9.34 19.47 1.32
C ASN A 217 -8.37 18.37 0.87
N ILE A 218 -7.21 18.24 1.53
CA ILE A 218 -6.30 17.12 1.32
C ILE A 218 -6.85 15.94 2.13
N ASP A 219 -7.30 14.91 1.44
CA ASP A 219 -7.81 13.70 2.07
C ASP A 219 -6.69 12.96 2.83
N PRO A 220 -6.97 12.30 3.98
CA PRO A 220 -5.99 11.53 4.75
C PRO A 220 -5.73 10.15 4.11
N ILE A 221 -5.24 10.14 2.87
CA ILE A 221 -5.12 8.95 2.02
C ILE A 221 -3.71 8.84 1.39
N GLY A 222 -3.44 7.70 0.78
CA GLY A 222 -2.32 7.50 -0.13
C GLY A 222 -2.82 6.95 -1.45
N ASN A 223 -1.91 6.63 -2.37
CA ASN A 223 -2.27 6.17 -3.70
C ASN A 223 -2.83 4.72 -3.74
N SER A 224 -2.62 3.91 -2.69
CA SER A 224 -2.98 2.48 -2.69
C SER A 224 -3.52 2.02 -1.34
N PRO A 225 -4.64 1.27 -1.28
CA PRO A 225 -5.53 0.98 -2.39
C PRO A 225 -6.43 2.18 -2.72
N VAL A 226 -6.56 2.49 -4.00
CA VAL A 226 -7.51 3.49 -4.51
C VAL A 226 -8.18 2.97 -5.78
N ILE A 227 -9.52 3.03 -5.85
CA ILE A 227 -10.28 2.87 -7.10
C ILE A 227 -10.64 4.26 -7.61
N ILE A 228 -10.15 4.61 -8.79
CA ILE A 228 -10.29 5.95 -9.39
C ILE A 228 -10.64 5.82 -10.87
N LYS A 229 -11.40 6.79 -11.41
CA LYS A 229 -11.60 6.87 -12.87
C LYS A 229 -10.27 7.11 -13.57
N LYS A 230 -10.02 6.39 -14.67
CA LYS A 230 -8.81 6.53 -15.49
C LYS A 230 -8.54 7.98 -15.88
N GLU A 231 -9.55 8.71 -16.34
CA GLU A 231 -9.44 10.12 -16.73
C GLU A 231 -9.00 11.06 -15.58
N LEU A 232 -9.40 10.75 -14.33
CA LEU A 232 -8.94 11.52 -13.16
C LEU A 232 -7.50 11.16 -12.83
N LEU A 233 -7.14 9.89 -12.93
CA LEU A 233 -5.78 9.42 -12.69
C LEU A 233 -4.81 10.01 -13.73
N GLU A 234 -5.19 10.09 -15.00
CA GLU A 234 -4.42 10.74 -16.08
C GLU A 234 -4.14 12.22 -15.75
N LYS A 235 -5.09 12.94 -15.14
CA LYS A 235 -4.90 14.33 -14.71
C LYS A 235 -3.98 14.45 -13.49
N ILE A 236 -4.13 13.56 -12.52
CA ILE A 236 -3.41 13.62 -11.24
C ILE A 236 -1.97 13.11 -11.36
N ALA A 237 -1.72 12.06 -12.14
CA ALA A 237 -0.43 11.34 -12.15
C ALA A 237 0.79 12.25 -12.44
N PRO A 238 0.76 13.17 -13.43
CA PRO A 238 1.88 14.09 -13.64
C PRO A 238 2.11 15.05 -12.48
N THR A 239 1.04 15.55 -11.84
CA THR A 239 1.14 16.42 -10.66
C THR A 239 1.66 15.64 -9.45
N TRP A 240 1.19 14.41 -9.25
CA TRP A 240 1.66 13.52 -8.19
C TRP A 240 3.15 13.24 -8.31
N MET A 241 3.65 12.94 -9.52
CA MET A 241 5.09 12.81 -9.78
C MET A 241 5.86 14.09 -9.40
N ASN A 242 5.42 15.24 -9.92
CA ASN A 242 6.11 16.50 -9.69
C ASN A 242 6.12 16.94 -8.22
N VAL A 243 4.99 16.77 -7.51
CA VAL A 243 4.91 17.05 -6.08
C VAL A 243 5.79 16.09 -5.30
N SER A 244 5.82 14.80 -5.65
CA SER A 244 6.69 13.80 -5.00
C SER A 244 8.17 14.20 -5.10
N LEU A 245 8.63 14.63 -6.28
CA LEU A 245 10.00 15.10 -6.48
C LEU A 245 10.29 16.37 -5.67
N LYS A 246 9.40 17.37 -5.71
CA LYS A 246 9.57 18.62 -4.95
C LYS A 246 9.59 18.37 -3.44
N MET A 247 8.73 17.49 -2.93
CA MET A 247 8.73 17.09 -1.53
C MET A 247 10.03 16.38 -1.16
N LYS A 248 10.57 15.53 -2.05
CA LYS A 248 11.85 14.85 -1.83
C LYS A 248 13.04 15.82 -1.83
N ASP A 249 12.95 16.86 -2.65
CA ASP A 249 13.99 17.88 -2.75
C ASP A 249 14.00 18.85 -1.55
N ASP A 250 12.84 19.08 -0.91
CA ASP A 250 12.70 19.91 0.30
C ASP A 250 13.14 19.13 1.57
N PRO A 251 14.24 19.53 2.25
CA PRO A 251 14.77 18.75 3.38
C PRO A 251 13.83 18.63 4.57
N GLU A 252 12.97 19.63 4.80
CA GLU A 252 12.01 19.64 5.91
C GLU A 252 10.88 18.64 5.65
N THR A 253 10.41 18.58 4.41
CA THR A 253 9.35 17.66 3.96
C THR A 253 9.87 16.23 3.86
N ASP A 254 11.05 16.00 3.27
CA ASP A 254 11.68 14.67 3.20
C ASP A 254 11.91 14.09 4.60
N LYS A 255 12.41 14.91 5.53
CA LYS A 255 12.61 14.49 6.91
C LYS A 255 11.30 14.19 7.63
N THR A 256 10.26 15.02 7.43
CA THR A 256 8.99 14.89 8.17
C THR A 256 8.12 13.76 7.65
N PHE A 257 7.95 13.65 6.33
CA PHE A 257 7.09 12.63 5.72
C PHE A 257 7.83 11.32 5.46
N GLY A 258 9.13 11.38 5.17
CA GLY A 258 9.98 10.19 5.02
C GLY A 258 9.37 9.12 4.11
N TRP A 259 9.07 7.95 4.68
CA TRP A 259 8.60 6.80 3.92
C TRP A 259 7.17 6.95 3.36
N VAL A 260 6.36 7.89 3.86
CA VAL A 260 4.99 8.20 3.36
C VAL A 260 4.93 9.43 2.47
N LEU A 261 6.08 9.99 2.09
CA LEU A 261 6.15 11.22 1.30
C LEU A 261 5.39 11.13 -0.01
N GLU A 262 5.52 10.01 -0.72
CA GLU A 262 4.80 9.77 -1.98
C GLU A 262 3.28 9.77 -1.76
N MET A 263 2.80 9.20 -0.65
CA MET A 263 1.38 9.16 -0.29
C MET A 263 0.82 10.57 -0.05
N TYR A 264 1.57 11.41 0.69
CA TYR A 264 1.21 12.83 0.84
C TYR A 264 1.19 13.55 -0.51
N ALA A 265 2.13 13.27 -1.40
CA ALA A 265 2.15 13.86 -2.72
C ALA A 265 0.93 13.45 -3.57
N TYR A 266 0.47 12.19 -3.47
CA TYR A 266 -0.76 11.74 -4.12
C TYR A 266 -1.99 12.50 -3.59
N ALA A 267 -2.11 12.62 -2.26
CA ALA A 267 -3.21 13.33 -1.62
C ALA A 267 -3.23 14.82 -2.01
N VAL A 268 -2.06 15.48 -1.99
CA VAL A 268 -1.91 16.87 -2.43
C VAL A 268 -2.27 17.02 -3.91
N ALA A 269 -1.77 16.15 -4.78
CA ALA A 269 -2.06 16.21 -6.21
C ALA A 269 -3.56 16.02 -6.48
N SER A 270 -4.22 15.12 -5.75
CA SER A 270 -5.67 14.94 -5.84
C SER A 270 -6.42 16.22 -5.44
N ALA A 271 -6.05 16.83 -4.32
CA ALA A 271 -6.65 18.07 -3.85
C ALA A 271 -6.41 19.25 -4.80
N LEU A 272 -5.21 19.36 -5.41
CA LEU A 272 -4.89 20.39 -6.41
C LEU A 272 -5.81 20.30 -7.64
N HIS A 273 -6.31 19.10 -7.96
CA HIS A 273 -7.24 18.87 -9.07
C HIS A 273 -8.71 18.81 -8.62
N GLY A 274 -9.01 19.17 -7.37
CA GLY A 274 -10.37 19.17 -6.82
C GLY A 274 -10.97 17.76 -6.69
N VAL A 275 -10.15 16.71 -6.64
CA VAL A 275 -10.59 15.33 -6.49
C VAL A 275 -10.66 14.97 -5.01
N GLN A 276 -11.84 14.54 -4.57
CA GLN A 276 -12.12 14.07 -3.21
C GLN A 276 -12.46 12.59 -3.21
N HIS A 277 -12.07 11.87 -2.16
CA HIS A 277 -12.24 10.42 -2.06
C HIS A 277 -13.34 10.04 -1.07
N VAL A 278 -14.11 9.02 -1.42
CA VAL A 278 -14.94 8.28 -0.46
C VAL A 278 -14.00 7.41 0.38
N LEU A 279 -13.89 7.71 1.67
CA LEU A 279 -13.03 6.98 2.59
C LEU A 279 -13.65 5.63 2.97
N GLN A 280 -12.97 4.55 2.62
CA GLN A 280 -13.43 3.17 2.85
C GLN A 280 -12.54 2.46 3.87
N LYS A 281 -12.98 2.42 5.13
CA LYS A 281 -12.24 1.73 6.22
C LYS A 281 -12.14 0.22 6.00
N ASP A 282 -13.16 -0.38 5.39
CA ASP A 282 -13.18 -1.82 5.11
C ASP A 282 -12.47 -2.18 3.79
N PHE A 283 -11.81 -1.22 3.12
CA PHE A 283 -11.14 -1.51 1.85
C PHE A 283 -9.99 -2.51 2.02
N MET A 284 -9.20 -2.35 3.08
CA MET A 284 -8.13 -3.29 3.42
C MET A 284 -7.99 -3.46 4.93
N LEU A 285 -7.26 -4.51 5.33
CA LEU A 285 -6.76 -4.73 6.69
C LEU A 285 -5.24 -4.87 6.71
N GLN A 286 -4.67 -4.61 7.88
CA GLN A 286 -3.24 -4.61 8.16
C GLN A 286 -2.92 -5.51 9.35
N PRO A 287 -2.75 -6.83 9.15
CA PRO A 287 -2.22 -7.72 10.19
C PRO A 287 -0.81 -7.28 10.63
N PRO A 288 -0.45 -7.42 11.91
CA PRO A 288 -1.21 -8.05 12.99
C PRO A 288 -2.21 -7.13 13.72
N TRP A 289 -2.39 -5.88 13.26
CA TRP A 289 -3.16 -4.86 13.97
C TRP A 289 -4.67 -5.03 13.83
N ASP A 290 -5.12 -5.38 12.63
CA ASP A 290 -6.50 -5.77 12.38
C ASP A 290 -6.65 -7.26 12.68
N LEU A 291 -7.49 -7.63 13.65
CA LEU A 291 -7.55 -9.00 14.17
C LEU A 291 -8.41 -9.95 13.31
N GLU A 292 -9.43 -9.41 12.65
CA GLU A 292 -10.46 -10.15 11.93
C GLU A 292 -10.59 -9.70 10.46
N ILE A 293 -10.92 -10.65 9.59
CA ILE A 293 -11.18 -10.39 8.17
C ILE A 293 -12.48 -9.58 8.01
N GLY A 294 -13.59 -10.08 8.59
CA GLY A 294 -14.89 -9.44 8.52
C GLY A 294 -15.36 -9.19 7.08
N LYS A 295 -15.76 -7.94 6.78
CA LYS A 295 -16.25 -7.52 5.45
C LYS A 295 -15.17 -6.94 4.54
N LYS A 296 -13.89 -7.11 4.91
CA LYS A 296 -12.78 -6.44 4.23
C LYS A 296 -12.34 -7.19 2.97
N TYR A 297 -11.70 -6.48 2.06
CA TYR A 297 -11.38 -7.01 0.72
C TYR A 297 -9.93 -7.39 0.50
N ILE A 298 -8.99 -6.66 1.11
CA ILE A 298 -7.56 -6.81 0.86
C ILE A 298 -6.81 -7.00 2.17
N ILE A 299 -5.99 -8.04 2.29
CA ILE A 299 -4.92 -8.07 3.29
C ILE A 299 -3.73 -7.30 2.73
N HIS A 300 -3.30 -6.26 3.44
CA HIS A 300 -2.04 -5.55 3.21
C HIS A 300 -1.02 -5.99 4.27
N TYR A 301 -0.12 -6.92 3.93
CA TYR A 301 0.81 -7.54 4.88
C TYR A 301 2.12 -6.77 5.04
N THR A 302 2.01 -5.49 5.39
CA THR A 302 3.19 -4.61 5.50
C THR A 302 3.99 -4.79 6.79
N TYR A 303 3.35 -5.20 7.88
CA TYR A 303 3.98 -5.37 9.20
C TYR A 303 4.49 -6.80 9.43
N GLY A 304 5.57 -6.91 10.18
CA GLY A 304 6.00 -8.21 10.72
C GLY A 304 4.99 -8.72 11.75
N CYS A 305 4.65 -9.99 11.63
CA CYS A 305 3.80 -10.73 12.57
C CYS A 305 4.71 -11.60 13.44
N ASP A 306 5.06 -11.13 14.63
CA ASP A 306 5.96 -11.79 15.55
C ASP A 306 5.22 -12.22 16.81
N TYR A 307 5.20 -13.52 17.09
CA TYR A 307 4.44 -14.09 18.21
C TYR A 307 5.28 -15.06 19.02
N ASN A 308 5.00 -15.15 20.32
CA ASN A 308 5.48 -16.26 21.13
C ASN A 308 4.59 -17.50 20.91
N MET A 309 5.01 -18.66 21.43
CA MET A 309 4.26 -19.92 21.25
C MET A 309 2.92 -19.96 22.00
N LYS A 310 2.61 -18.96 22.82
CA LYS A 310 1.29 -18.78 23.47
C LYS A 310 0.33 -17.93 22.64
N GLY A 311 0.75 -17.43 21.48
CA GLY A 311 -0.07 -16.59 20.61
C GLY A 311 -0.06 -15.11 20.98
N GLU A 312 0.89 -14.66 21.81
CA GLU A 312 1.02 -13.25 22.22
C GLU A 312 1.99 -12.51 21.30
N LEU A 313 1.61 -11.33 20.81
CA LEU A 313 2.42 -10.51 19.90
C LEU A 313 3.67 -9.98 20.61
N THR A 314 4.85 -10.20 20.03
CA THR A 314 6.14 -9.78 20.60
C THR A 314 6.63 -8.47 19.97
N TYR A 315 6.18 -7.34 20.54
CA TYR A 315 6.53 -6.01 20.04
C TYR A 315 8.04 -5.75 19.96
N GLY A 316 8.50 -5.31 18.79
CA GLY A 316 9.88 -4.86 18.56
C GLY A 316 10.94 -5.96 18.69
N LYS A 317 10.53 -7.23 18.73
CA LYS A 317 11.42 -8.39 18.84
C LYS A 317 10.99 -9.47 17.86
N ILE A 318 11.98 -10.24 17.40
CA ILE A 318 11.71 -11.45 16.61
C ILE A 318 11.00 -12.45 17.52
N GLY A 319 9.80 -12.85 17.14
CA GLY A 319 9.00 -13.84 17.85
C GLY A 319 9.52 -15.26 17.66
N GLU A 320 9.05 -16.18 18.50
CA GLU A 320 9.32 -17.63 18.33
C GLU A 320 8.67 -18.16 17.05
N TRP A 321 7.47 -17.64 16.74
CA TRP A 321 6.84 -17.76 15.43
C TRP A 321 6.85 -16.39 14.74
N ARG A 322 7.17 -16.37 13.44
CA ARG A 322 7.26 -15.14 12.66
C ARG A 322 6.74 -15.32 11.23
N PHE A 323 5.98 -14.34 10.77
CA PHE A 323 5.84 -14.02 9.35
C PHE A 323 6.20 -12.55 9.11
N ASP A 324 7.29 -12.29 8.39
CA ASP A 324 7.59 -10.95 7.85
C ASP A 324 8.11 -11.10 6.43
N LYS A 325 7.51 -10.39 5.49
CA LYS A 325 7.96 -10.36 4.09
C LYS A 325 9.43 -9.93 3.96
N ARG A 326 9.96 -9.13 4.89
CA ARG A 326 11.37 -8.69 4.92
C ARG A 326 12.34 -9.79 5.34
N SER A 327 11.85 -10.94 5.80
CA SER A 327 12.66 -12.16 5.92
C SER A 327 12.98 -12.77 4.54
N PHE A 328 12.29 -12.35 3.48
CA PHE A 328 12.36 -12.89 2.13
C PHE A 328 12.78 -11.82 1.10
N LEU A 329 13.84 -11.06 1.42
CA LEU A 329 14.35 -9.99 0.55
C LEU A 329 15.10 -10.53 -0.69
N ARG A 330 15.72 -11.70 -0.56
CA ARG A 330 16.61 -12.27 -1.57
C ARG A 330 15.99 -13.42 -2.37
N GLY A 331 14.75 -13.79 -2.07
CA GLY A 331 14.09 -14.94 -2.69
C GLY A 331 12.66 -15.09 -2.18
N SER A 332 11.90 -15.99 -2.79
CA SER A 332 10.56 -16.35 -2.35
C SER A 332 10.57 -17.01 -0.97
N PRO A 333 9.48 -16.88 -0.16
CA PRO A 333 9.31 -17.73 1.01
C PRO A 333 9.22 -19.20 0.60
N PRO A 334 9.71 -20.15 1.44
CA PRO A 334 9.54 -21.56 1.17
C PRO A 334 8.05 -21.95 1.18
N ARG A 335 7.71 -23.03 0.48
CA ARG A 335 6.39 -23.66 0.59
C ARG A 335 6.15 -24.14 2.02
N ASN A 336 4.87 -24.25 2.40
CA ASN A 336 4.45 -24.82 3.68
C ASN A 336 5.04 -24.11 4.90
N LEU A 337 4.92 -22.78 4.94
CA LEU A 337 5.22 -21.98 6.12
C LEU A 337 4.45 -22.52 7.34
N PRO A 338 5.07 -22.60 8.52
CA PRO A 338 4.38 -23.05 9.73
C PRO A 338 3.21 -22.13 10.04
N LEU A 339 2.04 -22.71 10.33
CA LEU A 339 0.91 -21.93 10.83
C LEU A 339 1.24 -21.29 12.19
N PRO A 340 0.69 -20.11 12.49
CA PRO A 340 0.89 -19.49 13.79
C PRO A 340 0.31 -20.34 14.93
N PRO A 341 0.85 -20.20 16.16
CA PRO A 341 0.34 -20.91 17.33
C PRO A 341 -1.11 -20.54 17.68
N PRO A 342 -1.82 -21.38 18.46
CA PRO A 342 -3.14 -21.03 18.98
C PRO A 342 -3.13 -19.67 19.70
N GLY A 343 -4.20 -18.90 19.54
CA GLY A 343 -4.33 -17.56 20.13
C GLY A 343 -3.93 -16.41 19.21
N VAL A 344 -3.23 -16.69 18.10
CA VAL A 344 -2.92 -15.69 17.08
C VAL A 344 -4.20 -15.27 16.31
N PRO A 345 -4.37 -13.97 15.97
CA PRO A 345 -5.58 -13.47 15.32
C PRO A 345 -5.91 -14.14 13.98
N GLU A 346 -7.21 -14.17 13.65
CA GLU A 346 -7.75 -14.74 12.41
C GLU A 346 -7.06 -14.16 11.16
N SER A 347 -6.82 -12.85 11.15
CA SER A 347 -6.21 -12.16 10.02
C SER A 347 -4.80 -12.66 9.68
N VAL A 348 -3.98 -12.93 10.69
CA VAL A 348 -2.61 -13.45 10.55
C VAL A 348 -2.65 -14.93 10.13
N VAL A 349 -3.54 -15.72 10.76
CA VAL A 349 -3.76 -17.12 10.38
C VAL A 349 -4.16 -17.22 8.91
N THR A 350 -5.09 -16.37 8.47
CA THR A 350 -5.59 -16.30 7.10
C THR A 350 -4.50 -15.89 6.13
N LEU A 351 -3.73 -14.84 6.44
CA LEU A 351 -2.58 -14.43 5.63
C LEU A 351 -1.63 -15.60 5.36
N VAL A 352 -1.21 -16.34 6.39
CA VAL A 352 -0.25 -17.44 6.21
C VAL A 352 -0.86 -18.62 5.46
N LYS A 353 -2.13 -18.94 5.70
CA LYS A 353 -2.85 -19.95 4.90
C LYS A 353 -2.90 -19.57 3.42
N MET A 354 -3.17 -18.30 3.12
CA MET A 354 -3.27 -17.83 1.74
C MET A 354 -1.93 -17.76 1.02
N VAL A 355 -0.85 -17.41 1.74
CA VAL A 355 0.52 -17.53 1.22
C VAL A 355 0.85 -19.00 0.95
N ASN A 356 0.56 -19.90 1.89
CA ASN A 356 0.79 -21.33 1.70
C ASN A 356 0.01 -21.91 0.51
N GLU A 357 -1.26 -21.55 0.34
CA GLU A 357 -2.04 -22.00 -0.82
C GLU A 357 -1.45 -21.47 -2.14
N ALA A 358 -1.13 -20.17 -2.21
CA ALA A 358 -0.55 -19.59 -3.41
C ALA A 358 0.79 -20.25 -3.74
N THR A 359 1.72 -20.32 -2.78
CA THR A 359 3.02 -20.96 -2.99
C THR A 359 2.88 -22.43 -3.39
N ALA A 360 1.91 -23.17 -2.84
CA ALA A 360 1.64 -24.56 -3.21
C ALA A 360 1.18 -24.73 -4.66
N ASN A 361 0.40 -23.79 -5.20
CA ASN A 361 -0.25 -23.92 -6.50
C ASN A 361 0.44 -23.15 -7.64
N ILE A 362 1.34 -22.22 -7.31
CA ILE A 362 2.11 -21.49 -8.33
C ILE A 362 3.22 -22.41 -8.88
N PRO A 363 3.25 -22.65 -10.21
CA PRO A 363 4.29 -23.48 -10.82
C PRO A 363 5.65 -22.80 -10.71
N ASN A 364 6.74 -23.58 -10.66
CA ASN A 364 8.10 -23.03 -10.60
C ASN A 364 8.28 -22.00 -9.46
N TRP A 365 7.66 -22.24 -8.29
CA TRP A 365 7.79 -21.36 -7.13
C TRP A 365 9.22 -21.34 -6.56
N ASP A 366 9.86 -22.51 -6.58
CA ASP A 366 11.18 -22.74 -6.01
C ASP A 366 12.31 -22.56 -7.05
N ALA A 367 11.95 -22.19 -8.29
CA ALA A 367 12.91 -21.86 -9.34
C ALA A 367 13.22 -20.36 -9.27
N GLU A 368 14.50 -20.02 -9.12
CA GLU A 368 15.01 -18.64 -9.06
C GLU A 368 14.87 -17.87 -10.39
#